data_AF-R7RTK7-F1
#
_entry.id   AF-R7RTK7-F1
#
_cell.length_a   1.000
_cell.length_b   1.000
_cell.length_c   1.000
_cell.angle_alpha   90.00
_cell.angle_beta   90.00
_cell.angle_gamma   90.00
#
_symmetry.space_group_name_H-M   'P 1'
#
loop_
_entity.id
_entity.type
_entity.pdbx_description
1 polymer ?
#
loop_
_entity_poly.entity_id
_entity_poly.type
_entity_poly.pdbx_seq_one_letter_code
_entity_poly.pdbx_strand_id
1 'polypeptide(L)'
;MTKKTTISFEQKIDIVRYCVEHNHNYKETAKKYNVSYQQVRRWLEKYEKGGVEALQDKRGKRKSINEMSEIEKLKAEKKLLEAQNRRLQLENEFLKKLRELERGW
;
A
#
# COMPACT_ATOMS: atom_id res chain seq x y z
N MET A 1 20.65 4.22 21.32
CA MET A 1 19.40 4.57 20.62
C MET A 1 19.76 5.28 19.33
N THR A 2 19.41 4.74 18.15
CA THR A 2 19.65 5.42 16.87
C THR A 2 18.50 6.38 16.59
N LYS A 3 18.81 7.67 16.42
CA LYS A 3 17.81 8.67 16.02
C LYS A 3 17.28 8.26 14.64
N LYS A 4 15.96 8.08 14.53
CA LYS A 4 15.32 7.73 13.26
C LYS A 4 15.28 8.98 12.38
N THR A 5 16.22 9.10 11.46
CA THR A 5 16.25 10.19 10.48
C THR A 5 15.08 10.02 9.51
N THR A 6 14.14 10.95 9.54
CA THR A 6 13.04 11.00 8.55
C THR A 6 13.58 11.63 7.28
N ILE A 7 13.65 10.84 6.20
CA ILE A 7 14.12 11.31 4.90
C ILE A 7 12.92 11.73 4.06
N SER A 8 12.96 12.97 3.56
CA SER A 8 11.92 13.52 2.70
C SER A 8 11.90 12.81 1.34
N PHE A 9 10.83 13.02 0.57
CA PHE A 9 10.73 12.47 -0.78
C PHE A 9 11.79 13.06 -1.72
N GLU A 10 11.99 14.37 -1.67
CA GLU A 10 13.01 15.08 -2.45
C GLU A 10 14.43 14.57 -2.12
N GLN A 11 14.74 14.39 -0.84
CA GLN A 11 16.02 13.83 -0.42
C GLN A 11 16.24 12.41 -0.97
N LYS A 12 15.19 11.58 -1.06
CA LYS A 12 15.32 10.26 -1.69
C LYS A 12 15.62 10.35 -3.18
N ILE A 13 15.03 11.30 -3.89
CA ILE A 13 15.33 11.54 -5.31
C ILE A 13 16.80 11.91 -5.46
N ASP A 14 17.29 12.84 -4.64
CA ASP A 14 18.69 13.26 -4.66
C ASP A 14 19.66 12.11 -4.34
N ILE A 15 19.33 11.27 -3.35
CA ILE A 15 20.11 10.09 -2.98
C ILE A 15 20.21 9.10 -4.15
N VAL A 16 19.07 8.82 -4.81
CA VAL A 16 19.02 7.89 -5.95
C VAL A 16 19.79 8.46 -7.14
N ARG A 17 19.58 9.74 -7.48
CA ARG A 17 20.31 10.42 -8.56
C ARG A 17 21.82 10.34 -8.32
N TYR A 18 22.28 10.71 -7.12
CA TYR A 18 23.69 10.64 -6.76
C TYR A 18 24.25 9.22 -6.91
N CYS A 19 23.51 8.21 -6.43
CA CYS A 19 23.97 6.83 -6.50
C CYS A 19 24.11 6.34 -7.96
N VAL A 20 23.20 6.73 -8.85
CA VAL A 20 23.27 6.39 -10.28
C VAL A 20 24.46 7.08 -10.95
N GLU A 21 24.67 8.37 -10.69
CA GLU A 21 25.81 9.15 -11.20
C GLU A 21 27.16 8.57 -10.74
N HIS A 22 27.21 7.98 -9.53
CA HIS A 22 28.43 7.40 -8.95
C HIS A 22 28.51 5.89 -9.18
N ASN A 23 28.04 5.43 -10.36
CA ASN A 23 28.14 4.03 -10.81
C ASN A 23 27.58 3.02 -9.81
N HIS A 24 26.43 3.33 -9.21
CA HIS A 24 25.72 2.50 -8.23
C HIS A 24 26.53 2.23 -6.95
N ASN A 25 27.39 3.17 -6.55
CA ASN A 25 28.14 3.07 -5.31
C ASN A 25 27.26 3.34 -4.08
N TYR A 26 26.59 2.29 -3.62
CA TYR A 26 25.72 2.31 -2.44
C TYR A 26 26.47 2.67 -1.15
N LYS A 27 27.74 2.26 -1.00
CA LYS A 27 28.52 2.46 0.23
C LYS A 27 28.89 3.92 0.41
N GLU A 28 29.33 4.55 -0.66
CA GLU A 28 29.65 5.99 -0.66
C GLU A 28 28.39 6.83 -0.48
N THR A 29 27.34 6.52 -1.24
CA THR A 29 26.05 7.21 -1.13
C THR A 29 25.49 7.13 0.30
N ALA A 30 25.54 5.94 0.91
CA ALA A 30 25.08 5.73 2.28
C ALA A 30 25.83 6.62 3.27
N LYS A 31 27.16 6.71 3.13
CA LYS A 31 28.00 7.59 3.97
C LYS A 31 27.66 9.07 3.75
N LYS A 32 27.56 9.51 2.50
CA LYS A 32 27.31 10.91 2.14
C LYS A 32 26.03 11.45 2.75
N TYR A 33 24.96 10.66 2.70
CA TYR A 33 23.64 11.08 3.19
C TYR A 33 23.34 10.60 4.61
N ASN A 34 24.31 9.96 5.28
CA ASN A 34 24.16 9.37 6.62
C ASN A 34 22.93 8.43 6.72
N VAL A 35 22.79 7.56 5.72
CA VAL A 35 21.71 6.58 5.61
C VAL A 35 22.29 5.17 5.58
N SER A 36 21.46 4.16 5.83
CA SER A 36 21.94 2.78 5.72
C SER A 36 22.13 2.38 4.26
N TYR A 37 23.13 1.53 4.00
CA TYR A 37 23.34 0.88 2.71
C TYR A 37 22.06 0.25 2.16
N GLN A 38 21.32 -0.45 3.03
CA GLN A 38 20.07 -1.11 2.66
C GLN A 38 18.97 -0.12 2.25
N GLN A 39 18.95 1.08 2.84
CA GLN A 39 18.01 2.12 2.42
C GLN A 39 18.31 2.60 0.99
N VAL A 40 19.57 2.90 0.69
CA VAL A 40 19.97 3.33 -0.67
C VAL A 40 19.60 2.26 -1.69
N ARG A 41 19.98 0.99 -1.44
CA ARG A 41 19.64 -0.12 -2.33
C ARG A 41 18.14 -0.24 -2.57
N ARG A 42 17.33 -0.20 -1.51
CA ARG A 42 15.86 -0.29 -1.62
C ARG A 42 15.25 0.86 -2.40
N TRP A 43 15.80 2.07 -2.29
CA TRP A 43 15.33 3.21 -3.09
C TRP A 43 15.72 3.06 -4.55
N LEU A 44 16.94 2.59 -4.85
CA LEU A 44 17.34 2.30 -6.23
C LEU A 44 16.47 1.23 -6.89
N GLU A 45 16.27 0.09 -6.23
CA GLU A 45 15.42 -0.99 -6.76
C GLU A 45 13.97 -0.54 -7.00
N LYS A 46 13.46 0.39 -6.18
CA LYS A 46 12.14 1.01 -6.41
C LYS A 46 12.15 1.93 -7.61
N TYR A 47 13.18 2.76 -7.73
CA TYR A 47 13.35 3.68 -8.84
C TYR A 47 13.49 2.95 -10.18
N GLU A 48 14.27 1.88 -10.24
CA GLU A 48 14.41 1.05 -11.45
C GLU A 48 13.08 0.44 -11.91
N LYS A 49 12.19 0.09 -10.97
CA LYS A 49 10.92 -0.56 -11.27
C LYS A 49 9.80 0.40 -11.67
N GLY A 50 9.82 1.63 -11.18
CA GLY A 50 8.68 2.56 -11.33
C GLY A 50 9.05 4.04 -11.27
N GLY A 51 10.30 4.36 -11.56
CA GLY A 51 10.82 5.72 -11.62
C GLY A 51 10.68 6.49 -10.30
N VAL A 52 10.59 7.80 -10.43
CA VAL A 52 10.52 8.73 -9.29
C VAL A 52 9.25 8.51 -8.45
N GLU A 53 8.12 8.21 -9.09
CA GLU A 53 6.84 7.99 -8.40
C GLU A 53 6.89 6.79 -7.44
N ALA A 54 7.68 5.76 -7.75
CA ALA A 54 7.87 4.59 -6.90
C ALA A 54 8.61 4.89 -5.58
N LEU A 55 9.32 6.02 -5.49
CA LEU A 55 9.98 6.48 -4.26
C LEU A 55 8.99 7.08 -3.25
N GLN A 56 7.77 7.40 -3.70
CA GLN A 56 6.76 8.04 -2.86
C GLN A 56 6.29 7.08 -1.77
N ASP A 57 6.11 7.61 -0.56
CA ASP A 57 5.63 6.80 0.56
C ASP A 57 4.12 6.54 0.42
N LYS A 58 3.76 5.29 0.14
CA LYS A 58 2.37 4.82 0.03
C LYS A 58 1.88 4.11 1.30
N ARG A 59 2.62 4.14 2.42
CA ARG A 59 2.16 3.53 3.68
C ARG A 59 0.83 4.13 4.14
N GLY A 60 -0.12 3.26 4.50
CA GLY A 60 -1.46 3.66 4.94
C GLY A 60 -2.37 4.20 3.83
N LYS A 61 -1.90 4.28 2.58
CA LYS A 61 -2.69 4.74 1.44
C LYS A 61 -3.14 3.53 0.62
N ARG A 62 -4.42 3.49 0.25
CA ARG A 62 -4.93 2.50 -0.72
C ARG A 62 -4.40 2.84 -2.10
N LYS A 63 -4.14 1.81 -2.92
CA LYS A 63 -3.90 1.98 -4.35
C LYS A 63 -5.11 2.68 -4.97
N SER A 64 -4.89 3.58 -5.93
CA SER A 64 -5.98 4.13 -6.71
C SER A 64 -6.61 3.04 -7.59
N ILE A 65 -7.86 3.24 -8.02
CA ILE A 65 -8.55 2.28 -8.89
C ILE A 65 -7.80 2.05 -10.20
N ASN A 66 -7.12 3.07 -10.71
CA ASN A 66 -6.34 2.98 -11.95
C ASN A 66 -5.05 2.17 -11.79
N GLU A 67 -4.49 2.11 -10.58
CA GLU A 67 -3.29 1.30 -10.27
C GLU A 67 -3.62 -0.14 -9.85
N MET A 68 -4.90 -0.46 -9.65
CA MET A 68 -5.32 -1.82 -9.29
C MET A 68 -5.34 -2.72 -10.52
N SER A 69 -4.76 -3.91 -10.39
CA SER A 69 -4.97 -4.99 -11.37
C SER A 69 -6.44 -5.40 -11.39
N GLU A 70 -6.90 -5.93 -12.53
CA GLU A 70 -8.26 -6.45 -12.69
C GLU A 70 -8.60 -7.52 -11.63
N ILE A 71 -7.65 -8.39 -11.28
CA ILE A 71 -7.82 -9.38 -10.20
C ILE A 71 -8.01 -8.70 -8.84
N GLU A 72 -7.30 -7.60 -8.58
CA GLU A 72 -7.44 -6.84 -7.33
C GLU A 72 -8.81 -6.16 -7.25
N LYS A 73 -9.29 -5.58 -8.36
CA LYS A 73 -10.62 -4.98 -8.47
C LYS A 73 -11.71 -6.02 -8.21
N LEU A 74 -11.64 -7.17 -8.88
CA LEU A 74 -12.61 -8.26 -8.71
C LEU A 74 -12.64 -8.79 -7.28
N LYS A 75 -11.49 -8.93 -6.62
CA LYS A 75 -11.44 -9.35 -5.20
C LYS A 75 -12.10 -8.32 -4.28
N ALA A 76 -11.87 -7.03 -4.52
CA ALA A 76 -12.50 -5.96 -3.74
C ALA A 76 -14.02 -5.94 -3.93
N GLU A 77 -14.49 -6.09 -5.17
CA GLU A 77 -15.91 -6.16 -5.51
C GLU A 77 -16.57 -7.40 -4.91
N LYS A 78 -15.95 -8.58 -5.05
CA LYS A 78 -16.44 -9.82 -4.45
C LYS A 78 -16.62 -9.68 -2.94
N LYS A 79 -15.66 -9.09 -2.25
CA LYS A 79 -15.75 -8.86 -0.80
C LYS A 79 -16.92 -7.94 -0.43
N LEU A 80 -17.17 -6.91 -1.24
CA LEU A 80 -18.30 -6.01 -1.03
C LEU A 80 -19.63 -6.73 -1.24
N LEU A 81 -19.74 -7.52 -2.31
CA LEU A 81 -20.92 -8.33 -2.61
C LEU A 81 -21.19 -9.38 -1.52
N GLU A 82 -20.17 -10.07 -1.02
CA GLU A 82 -20.31 -11.02 0.09
C GLU A 82 -20.82 -10.33 1.37
N ALA A 83 -20.34 -9.13 1.68
CA ALA A 83 -20.83 -8.37 2.83
C ALA A 83 -22.29 -7.94 2.66
N GLN A 84 -22.70 -7.50 1.46
CA GLN A 84 -24.08 -7.17 1.16
C GLN A 84 -24.99 -8.40 1.24
N ASN A 85 -24.56 -9.52 0.67
CA ASN A 85 -25.31 -10.77 0.70
C ASN A 85 -25.51 -11.24 2.15
N ARG A 86 -24.46 -11.20 2.97
CA ARG A 86 -24.55 -11.50 4.41
C ARG A 86 -25.55 -10.60 5.12
N ARG A 87 -25.58 -9.30 4.81
CA ARG A 87 -26.56 -8.37 5.38
C ARG A 87 -27.99 -8.77 5.02
N LEU A 88 -28.24 -9.05 3.74
CA LEU A 88 -29.56 -9.45 3.25
C LEU A 88 -30.00 -10.80 3.82
N GLN A 89 -29.07 -11.74 4.03
CA GLN A 89 -29.37 -13.01 4.69
C GLN A 89 -29.84 -12.78 6.12
N LEU A 90 -29.15 -11.94 6.88
CA LEU A 90 -29.55 -11.60 8.25
C LEU A 90 -30.91 -10.89 8.28
N GLU A 91 -31.16 -9.98 7.35
CA GLU A 91 -32.46 -9.30 7.23
C GLU A 91 -33.59 -10.29 6.91
N ASN A 92 -33.35 -11.20 5.98
CA ASN A 92 -34.30 -12.27 5.65
C ASN A 92 -34.54 -13.21 6.84
N GLU A 93 -33.50 -13.59 7.57
CA GLU A 93 -33.63 -14.41 8.79
C GLU A 93 -34.43 -13.68 9.87
N PHE A 94 -34.19 -12.39 10.06
CA PHE A 94 -34.94 -11.57 11.00
C PHE A 94 -36.43 -11.51 10.63
N LEU A 95 -36.75 -11.24 9.36
CA LEU A 95 -38.13 -11.21 8.85
C LEU A 95 -38.84 -12.57 8.96
N LYS A 96 -38.11 -13.68 8.82
CA LYS A 96 -38.66 -15.02 9.06
C LYS A 96 -39.07 -15.20 10.53
N LYS A 97 -38.18 -14.85 11.48
CA LYS A 97 -38.49 -14.93 12.91
C LYS A 97 -39.67 -14.03 13.31
N LEU A 98 -39.77 -12.84 12.74
CA LEU A 98 -40.87 -11.91 13.02
C LEU A 98 -42.23 -12.50 12.59
N ARG A 99 -42.30 -13.08 11.38
CA ARG A 99 -43.53 -13.76 10.90
C ARG A 99 -43.91 -14.99 11.72
N GLU A 100 -42.93 -15.72 12.26
CA GLU A 100 -43.19 -16.86 13.15
C GLU A 100 -43.84 -16.40 14.46
N LEU A 101 -43.38 -15.28 15.03
CA LEU A 101 -43.98 -14.69 16.23
C LEU A 101 -45.40 -14.17 15.97
N GLU A 102 -45.64 -13.50 14.84
CA GLU A 102 -46.97 -12.98 14.48
C GLU A 102 -48.00 -14.09 14.20
N ARG A 103 -47.57 -15.28 13.76
CA ARG A 103 -48.45 -16.44 13.53
C ARG A 103 -48.79 -17.22 14.80
N GLY A 104 -48.07 -16.97 15.90
CA GLY A 104 -48.28 -17.64 17.19
C GLY A 104 -49.29 -16.95 18.11
N TRP A 105 -49.95 -15.89 17.65
CA TRP A 105 -51.01 -15.14 18.34
C TRP A 105 -52.35 -15.29 17.64
#